data_AF-A0A367JQC6-F1
#
_entry.id   AF-A0A367JQC6-F1
#
_cell.length_a   1.000
_cell.length_b   1.000
_cell.length_c   1.000
_cell.angle_alpha   90.00
_cell.angle_beta   90.00
_cell.angle_gamma   90.00
#
_symmetry.space_group_name_H-M   'P 1'
#
loop_
_entity.id
_entity.type
_entity.pdbx_description
1 polymer ?
#
loop_
_entity_poly.entity_id
_entity_poly.type
_entity_poly.pdbx_seq_one_letter_code
_entity_poly.pdbx_strand_id
1 'polypeptide(L)'
;MSPPVTNAESSSQGTPSAHTQRTAIFLRSSRKIILTGSETEEEAKAAENVPIKLPKQITFDDVHTQRVHMKQKLAAGFRLLAKFGWDEGVAGHMTLRDPEYPDLFWVNAFGQYFGHIKASDLVLVDHSGAIVRGNRTVNKAAFVIHEAVHRARSDVICAVHTHSMYGKTFSTFGRKLLPISQDSCAFYNTHGVYDDFGGIVYDKEEGQRLVNAMGPTNKALILKNHGILTVGKTVDEAIWWFVCMERCCQSQLLAEAASPDGYKGLSLISDQVAEQTAKVLGDSLTGYAMFQPMYEMIIKEQPDCLE
;
A
#
# COMPACT_ATOMS: atom_id res chain seq x y z
N MET A 1 31.44 -28.26 -43.90
CA MET A 1 31.38 -27.73 -45.28
C MET A 1 31.10 -26.25 -45.20
N SER A 2 32.12 -25.44 -45.41
CA SER A 2 31.98 -23.99 -45.57
C SER A 2 31.80 -23.70 -47.07
N PRO A 3 30.86 -22.85 -47.48
CA PRO A 3 30.87 -22.24 -48.80
C PRO A 3 31.46 -20.81 -48.75
N PRO A 4 31.86 -20.27 -49.91
CA PRO A 4 33.04 -19.41 -50.03
C PRO A 4 32.72 -17.91 -50.04
N VAL A 5 33.78 -17.15 -49.74
CA VAL A 5 33.90 -15.70 -49.90
C VAL A 5 34.01 -15.35 -51.39
N THR A 6 33.20 -14.41 -51.86
CA THR A 6 33.44 -13.66 -53.11
C THR A 6 33.31 -12.16 -52.82
N ASN A 7 34.41 -11.44 -53.01
CA ASN A 7 34.47 -9.98 -53.02
C ASN A 7 33.84 -9.46 -54.32
N ALA A 8 32.93 -8.48 -54.19
CA ALA A 8 32.57 -7.58 -55.26
C ALA A 8 32.67 -6.15 -54.74
N GLU A 9 33.58 -5.40 -55.33
CA GLU A 9 33.80 -3.97 -55.10
C GLU A 9 32.56 -3.19 -55.56
N SER A 10 32.03 -2.32 -54.70
CA SER A 10 31.22 -1.19 -55.14
C SER A 10 31.71 0.07 -54.45
N SER A 11 32.19 0.99 -55.28
CA SER A 11 32.58 2.34 -54.93
C SER A 11 31.35 3.13 -54.52
N SER A 12 31.29 3.51 -53.25
CA SER A 12 30.49 4.66 -52.82
C SER A 12 31.34 5.52 -51.90
N GLN A 13 31.45 6.79 -52.26
CA GLN A 13 32.21 7.80 -51.53
C GLN A 13 31.57 7.98 -50.15
N GLY A 14 32.21 7.40 -49.13
CA GLY A 14 31.88 7.65 -47.74
C GLY A 14 32.27 9.07 -47.37
N THR A 15 31.28 9.92 -47.11
CA THR A 15 31.42 11.11 -46.28
C THR A 15 32.06 10.71 -44.94
N PRO A 16 32.98 11.52 -44.37
CA PRO A 16 33.61 11.18 -43.11
C PRO A 16 32.54 11.18 -42.02
N SER A 17 32.17 9.99 -41.55
CA SER A 17 31.44 9.79 -40.31
C SER A 17 32.27 10.48 -39.22
N ALA A 18 31.72 11.58 -38.70
CA ALA A 18 32.27 12.28 -37.57
C ALA A 18 32.38 11.25 -36.43
N HIS A 19 33.59 10.76 -36.18
CA HIS A 19 33.95 10.29 -34.86
C HIS A 19 33.82 11.49 -33.93
N THR A 20 32.61 11.70 -33.42
CA THR A 20 32.34 12.61 -32.32
C THR A 20 33.16 12.08 -31.15
N GLN A 21 34.30 12.73 -30.96
CA GLN A 21 35.22 12.50 -29.88
C GLN A 21 34.40 12.65 -28.60
N ARG A 22 34.08 11.53 -27.93
CA ARG A 22 33.37 11.55 -26.64
C ARG A 22 34.35 12.09 -25.60
N THR A 23 34.33 13.42 -25.48
CA THR A 23 35.18 14.18 -24.56
C THR A 23 34.88 13.76 -23.13
N ALA A 24 35.91 13.75 -22.29
CA ALA A 24 35.77 13.47 -20.87
C ALA A 24 35.04 14.63 -20.20
N ILE A 25 33.91 14.31 -19.58
CA ILE A 25 32.95 15.25 -19.04
C ILE A 25 33.04 15.08 -17.51
N PHE A 26 33.77 16.01 -16.89
CA PHE A 26 34.08 16.19 -15.45
C PHE A 26 34.57 15.00 -14.60
N LEU A 27 35.54 15.29 -13.70
CA LEU A 27 36.09 14.33 -12.73
C LEU A 27 35.15 14.19 -11.53
N ARG A 28 34.11 13.35 -11.63
CA ARG A 28 33.38 12.87 -10.45
C ARG A 28 34.12 11.64 -9.92
N SER A 29 34.64 11.68 -8.69
CA SER A 29 35.28 10.52 -8.04
C SER A 29 36.43 9.85 -8.84
N SER A 30 37.26 10.64 -9.55
CA SER A 30 38.36 10.17 -10.43
C SER A 30 37.94 9.33 -11.66
N ARG A 31 36.64 9.26 -11.97
CA ARG A 31 36.11 8.46 -13.09
C ARG A 31 35.59 9.36 -14.21
N LYS A 32 35.95 9.03 -15.45
CA LYS A 32 35.39 9.66 -16.66
C LYS A 32 33.99 9.10 -16.89
N ILE A 33 32.97 9.89 -16.61
CA ILE A 33 31.57 9.53 -16.87
C ILE A 33 31.21 9.98 -18.29
N ILE A 34 30.56 9.10 -19.05
CA ILE A 34 29.99 9.40 -20.37
C ILE A 34 28.48 9.33 -20.21
N LEU A 35 27.78 10.45 -20.41
CA LEU A 35 26.32 10.49 -20.38
C LEU A 35 25.77 9.64 -21.54
N THR A 36 24.82 8.75 -21.25
CA THR A 36 24.24 7.80 -22.22
C THR A 36 22.81 8.15 -22.64
N GLY A 37 22.31 9.33 -22.26
CA GLY A 37 20.94 9.80 -22.52
C GLY A 37 20.88 11.25 -23.00
N SER A 38 19.68 11.85 -23.03
CA SER A 38 19.45 13.26 -23.40
C SER A 38 19.84 14.26 -22.31
N GLU A 39 20.36 13.77 -21.17
CA GLU A 39 20.80 14.59 -20.04
C GLU A 39 22.01 15.45 -20.42
N THR A 40 21.95 16.74 -20.10
CA THR A 40 23.09 17.66 -20.29
C THR A 40 24.06 17.62 -19.12
N GLU A 41 25.27 18.15 -19.32
CA GLU A 41 26.25 18.28 -18.24
C GLU A 41 25.75 19.19 -17.10
N GLU A 42 25.03 20.25 -17.44
CA GLU A 42 24.41 21.15 -16.48
C GLU A 42 23.33 20.44 -15.65
N GLU A 43 22.50 19.61 -16.28
CA GLU A 43 21.48 18.81 -15.59
C GLU A 43 22.11 17.81 -14.62
N ALA A 44 23.17 17.10 -15.05
CA ALA A 44 23.89 16.15 -14.21
C ALA A 44 24.57 16.82 -13.00
N LYS A 45 25.11 18.03 -13.18
CA LYS A 45 25.68 18.83 -12.08
C LYS A 45 24.61 19.40 -11.15
N ALA A 46 23.49 19.85 -11.70
CA ALA A 46 22.37 20.36 -10.91
C ALA A 46 21.74 19.26 -10.05
N ALA A 47 21.70 18.01 -10.54
CA ALA A 47 21.14 16.87 -9.84
C ALA A 47 21.74 16.63 -8.44
N GLU A 48 23.01 16.95 -8.21
CA GLU A 48 23.66 16.83 -6.89
C GLU A 48 23.01 17.69 -5.81
N ASN A 49 22.42 18.81 -6.22
CA ASN A 49 21.84 19.80 -5.32
C ASN A 49 20.31 19.69 -5.27
N VAL A 50 19.71 18.70 -5.94
CA VAL A 50 18.27 18.49 -5.90
C VAL A 50 17.92 17.81 -4.57
N PRO A 51 17.19 18.48 -3.66
CA PRO A 51 16.79 17.87 -2.41
C PRO A 51 15.78 16.75 -2.68
N ILE A 52 15.81 15.71 -1.84
CA ILE A 52 14.76 14.69 -1.83
C ILE A 52 13.44 15.39 -1.50
N LYS A 53 12.53 15.44 -2.46
CA LYS A 53 11.17 15.97 -2.27
C LYS A 53 10.25 14.83 -1.87
N LEU A 54 9.89 14.78 -0.60
CA LEU A 54 8.83 13.88 -0.15
C LEU A 54 7.47 14.36 -0.67
N PRO A 55 6.59 13.45 -1.13
CA PRO A 55 5.22 13.80 -1.47
C PRO A 55 4.52 14.46 -0.29
N LYS A 56 3.85 15.58 -0.56
CA LYS A 56 3.02 16.26 0.45
C LYS A 56 1.56 15.84 0.27
N GLN A 57 0.82 15.83 1.37
CA GLN A 57 -0.62 15.70 1.33
C GLN A 57 -1.22 16.89 0.58
N ILE A 58 -2.20 16.61 -0.26
CA ILE A 58 -2.90 17.62 -1.05
C ILE A 58 -3.89 18.35 -0.13
N THR A 59 -3.89 19.68 -0.19
CA THR A 59 -4.93 20.53 0.40
C THR A 59 -5.98 20.84 -0.64
N PHE A 60 -7.25 20.86 -0.24
CA PHE A 60 -8.38 21.11 -1.13
C PHE A 60 -9.09 22.40 -0.72
N ASP A 61 -9.47 23.21 -1.70
CA ASP A 61 -10.22 24.45 -1.48
C ASP A 61 -11.69 24.20 -1.13
N ASP A 62 -12.22 23.04 -1.53
CA ASP A 62 -13.60 22.64 -1.29
C ASP A 62 -13.75 21.14 -0.96
N VAL A 63 -14.78 20.83 -0.20
CA VAL A 63 -15.07 19.48 0.31
C VAL A 63 -15.53 18.51 -0.78
N HIS A 64 -16.10 19.02 -1.88
CA HIS A 64 -16.54 18.18 -2.99
C HIS A 64 -15.32 17.62 -3.73
N THR A 65 -14.36 18.46 -4.09
CA THR A 65 -13.10 18.05 -4.72
C THR A 65 -12.30 17.12 -3.82
N GLN A 66 -12.22 17.41 -2.51
CA GLN A 66 -11.60 16.51 -1.54
C GLN A 66 -12.24 15.12 -1.55
N ARG A 67 -13.58 15.06 -1.49
CA ARG A 67 -14.33 13.81 -1.52
C ARG A 67 -14.08 13.01 -2.80
N VAL A 68 -14.16 13.66 -3.97
CA VAL A 68 -13.88 12.99 -5.26
C VAL A 68 -12.48 12.40 -5.25
N HIS A 69 -11.47 13.17 -4.83
CA HIS A 69 -10.10 12.70 -4.76
C HIS A 69 -9.92 11.50 -3.82
N MET A 70 -10.49 11.55 -2.63
CA MET A 70 -10.39 10.45 -1.66
C MET A 70 -11.09 9.17 -2.16
N LYS A 71 -12.24 9.31 -2.84
CA LYS A 71 -12.93 8.19 -3.49
C LYS A 71 -12.10 7.57 -4.61
N GLN A 72 -11.45 8.39 -5.42
CA GLN A 72 -10.54 7.94 -6.48
C GLN A 72 -9.33 7.18 -5.92
N LYS A 73 -8.73 7.69 -4.85
CA LYS A 73 -7.66 7.00 -4.10
C LYS A 73 -8.13 5.64 -3.56
N LEU A 74 -9.36 5.57 -3.04
CA LEU A 74 -9.93 4.32 -2.53
C LEU A 74 -10.14 3.29 -3.65
N ALA A 75 -10.71 3.72 -4.78
CA ALA A 75 -10.90 2.87 -5.96
C ALA A 75 -9.57 2.35 -6.53
N ALA A 76 -8.55 3.22 -6.64
CA ALA A 76 -7.20 2.82 -7.02
C ALA A 76 -6.59 1.81 -6.02
N GLY A 77 -6.89 1.96 -4.73
CA GLY A 77 -6.55 0.97 -3.70
C GLY A 77 -7.11 -0.41 -3.99
N PHE A 78 -8.41 -0.52 -4.29
CA PHE A 78 -9.02 -1.80 -4.69
C PHE A 78 -8.34 -2.40 -5.94
N ARG A 79 -8.08 -1.59 -6.97
CA ARG A 79 -7.35 -2.06 -8.19
C ARG A 79 -5.96 -2.59 -7.84
N LEU A 80 -5.26 -1.93 -6.93
CA LEU A 80 -3.94 -2.33 -6.48
C LEU A 80 -3.98 -3.67 -5.74
N LEU A 81 -4.91 -3.85 -4.78
CA LEU A 81 -5.04 -5.11 -4.04
C LEU A 81 -5.41 -6.28 -4.97
N ALA A 82 -6.30 -6.06 -5.95
CA ALA A 82 -6.62 -7.05 -6.97
C ALA A 82 -5.42 -7.39 -7.85
N LYS A 83 -4.62 -6.39 -8.27
CA LYS A 83 -3.38 -6.61 -9.04
C LYS A 83 -2.38 -7.47 -8.27
N PHE A 84 -2.36 -7.39 -6.94
CA PHE A 84 -1.53 -8.24 -6.09
C PHE A 84 -2.16 -9.60 -5.75
N GLY A 85 -3.40 -9.87 -6.20
CA GLY A 85 -4.11 -11.11 -5.93
C GLY A 85 -4.57 -11.23 -4.47
N TRP A 86 -4.94 -10.11 -3.84
CA TRP A 86 -5.34 -10.05 -2.44
C TRP A 86 -6.86 -9.86 -2.23
N ASP A 87 -7.63 -9.99 -3.31
CA ASP A 87 -9.07 -10.24 -3.27
C ASP A 87 -9.35 -11.73 -3.01
N GLU A 88 -10.49 -12.03 -2.39
CA GLU A 88 -10.90 -13.41 -2.07
C GLU A 88 -12.40 -13.56 -2.32
N GLY A 89 -12.77 -13.87 -3.56
CA GLY A 89 -14.17 -13.94 -3.97
C GLY A 89 -14.92 -12.64 -3.70
N VAL A 90 -15.91 -12.68 -2.80
CA VAL A 90 -16.70 -11.50 -2.38
C VAL A 90 -16.29 -10.92 -1.03
N ALA A 91 -15.23 -11.46 -0.41
CA ALA A 91 -14.72 -11.00 0.86
C ALA A 91 -13.81 -9.78 0.71
N GLY A 92 -13.57 -9.11 1.85
CA GLY A 92 -12.77 -7.88 1.91
C GLY A 92 -13.59 -6.62 1.63
N HIS A 93 -13.13 -5.53 2.22
CA HIS A 93 -13.75 -4.22 2.11
C HIS A 93 -12.76 -3.13 2.56
N MET A 94 -12.95 -1.95 1.98
CA MET A 94 -12.27 -0.74 2.40
C MET A 94 -13.31 0.34 2.65
N THR A 95 -13.17 1.06 3.75
CA THR A 95 -14.08 2.16 4.09
C THR A 95 -13.33 3.47 4.17
N LEU A 96 -14.00 4.53 3.74
CA LEU A 96 -13.52 5.89 3.77
C LEU A 96 -14.56 6.78 4.44
N ARG A 97 -14.18 7.43 5.54
CA ARG A 97 -15.01 8.46 6.18
C ARG A 97 -15.23 9.64 5.24
N ASP A 98 -16.47 10.09 5.10
CA ASP A 98 -16.79 11.25 4.28
C ASP A 98 -16.21 12.54 4.89
N PRO A 99 -15.59 13.43 4.08
CA PRO A 99 -14.94 14.63 4.61
C PRO A 99 -15.91 15.74 5.05
N GLU A 100 -17.19 15.68 4.66
CA GLU A 100 -18.23 16.65 5.08
C GLU A 100 -19.13 16.07 6.18
N TYR A 101 -19.40 14.77 6.13
CA TYR A 101 -20.28 14.04 7.05
C TYR A 101 -19.49 12.93 7.77
N PRO A 102 -18.81 13.23 8.88
CA PRO A 102 -17.89 12.30 9.53
C PRO A 102 -18.52 10.99 10.03
N ASP A 103 -19.84 10.92 10.12
CA ASP A 103 -20.65 9.76 10.50
C ASP A 103 -21.08 8.88 9.30
N LEU A 104 -20.69 9.26 8.08
CA LEU A 104 -20.94 8.53 6.85
C LEU A 104 -19.65 7.96 6.25
N PHE A 105 -19.77 6.80 5.58
CA PHE A 105 -18.63 6.04 5.06
C PHE A 105 -18.87 5.57 3.62
N TRP A 106 -17.91 5.84 2.75
CA TRP A 106 -17.84 5.26 1.41
C TRP A 106 -17.25 3.85 1.48
N VAL A 107 -17.88 2.88 0.80
CA VAL A 107 -17.47 1.47 0.78
C VAL A 107 -17.74 0.85 -0.59
N ASN A 108 -17.03 -0.23 -0.93
CA ASN A 108 -17.31 -1.00 -2.14
C ASN A 108 -18.69 -1.67 -2.12
N ALA A 109 -19.31 -1.77 -3.29
CA ALA A 109 -20.51 -2.57 -3.47
C ALA A 109 -20.21 -4.07 -3.26
N PHE A 110 -21.15 -4.77 -2.64
CA PHE A 110 -21.04 -6.21 -2.40
C PHE A 110 -21.03 -6.99 -3.71
N GLY A 111 -20.14 -7.98 -3.81
CA GLY A 111 -20.02 -8.87 -4.96
C GLY A 111 -19.29 -8.26 -6.17
N GLN A 112 -18.86 -7.00 -6.10
CA GLN A 112 -18.06 -6.41 -7.17
C GLN A 112 -16.59 -6.83 -7.03
N TYR A 113 -16.04 -7.39 -8.11
CA TYR A 113 -14.61 -7.72 -8.19
C TYR A 113 -13.76 -6.44 -8.00
N PHE A 114 -12.78 -6.52 -7.11
CA PHE A 114 -11.93 -5.38 -6.73
C PHE A 114 -11.25 -4.75 -7.95
N GLY A 115 -10.80 -5.57 -8.90
CA GLY A 115 -10.16 -5.11 -10.13
C GLY A 115 -11.06 -4.38 -11.11
N HIS A 116 -12.37 -4.24 -10.83
CA HIS A 116 -13.32 -3.46 -11.64
C HIS A 116 -13.95 -2.28 -10.88
N ILE A 117 -13.58 -2.03 -9.63
CA ILE A 117 -14.18 -0.96 -8.82
C ILE A 117 -13.76 0.41 -9.38
N LYS A 118 -14.72 1.31 -9.55
CA LYS A 118 -14.52 2.73 -9.89
C LYS A 118 -14.93 3.64 -8.74
N ALA A 119 -14.48 4.88 -8.75
CA ALA A 119 -14.88 5.87 -7.73
C ALA A 119 -16.41 6.09 -7.72
N SER A 120 -17.03 6.05 -8.90
CA SER A 120 -18.48 6.13 -9.11
C SER A 120 -19.27 4.93 -8.58
N ASP A 121 -18.64 3.76 -8.41
CA ASP A 121 -19.29 2.56 -7.88
C ASP A 121 -19.45 2.56 -6.36
N LEU A 122 -18.67 3.38 -5.64
CA LEU A 122 -18.67 3.40 -4.19
C LEU A 122 -20.02 3.85 -3.63
N VAL A 123 -20.48 3.15 -2.59
CA VAL A 123 -21.75 3.36 -1.91
C VAL A 123 -21.49 4.11 -0.60
N LEU A 124 -22.30 5.11 -0.29
CA LEU A 124 -22.26 5.84 0.98
C LEU A 124 -23.23 5.21 1.97
N VAL A 125 -22.74 4.86 3.16
CA VAL A 125 -23.52 4.25 4.23
C VAL A 125 -23.37 5.00 5.54
N ASP A 126 -24.36 4.88 6.42
CA ASP A 126 -24.27 5.33 7.80
C ASP A 126 -23.65 4.25 8.73
N HIS A 127 -23.55 4.56 10.02
CA HIS A 127 -23.10 3.64 11.07
C HIS A 127 -23.93 2.34 11.20
N SER A 128 -25.15 2.27 10.67
CA SER A 128 -25.94 1.03 10.66
C SER A 128 -25.70 0.19 9.40
N GLY A 129 -24.87 0.67 8.48
CA GLY A 129 -24.73 0.11 7.14
C GLY A 129 -25.96 0.37 6.26
N ALA A 130 -26.82 1.33 6.62
CA ALA A 130 -27.92 1.75 5.78
C ALA A 130 -27.38 2.63 4.64
N ILE A 131 -27.90 2.41 3.44
CA ILE A 131 -27.44 3.11 2.24
C ILE A 131 -28.02 4.53 2.25
N VAL A 132 -27.14 5.51 2.23
CA VAL A 132 -27.48 6.94 2.10
C VAL A 132 -27.37 7.38 0.64
N ARG A 133 -26.34 6.90 -0.09
CA ARG A 133 -26.19 7.14 -1.54
C ARG A 133 -25.61 5.93 -2.25
N GLY A 134 -26.06 5.70 -3.48
CA GLY A 134 -25.67 4.55 -4.32
C GLY A 134 -26.87 3.64 -4.61
N ASN A 135 -26.71 2.72 -5.55
CA ASN A 135 -27.78 1.82 -6.00
C ASN A 135 -27.43 0.33 -5.86
N ARG A 136 -26.36 0.00 -5.13
CA ARG A 136 -25.90 -1.37 -4.89
C ARG A 136 -25.85 -1.67 -3.39
N THR A 137 -26.00 -2.94 -3.06
CA THR A 137 -25.94 -3.43 -1.67
C THR A 137 -24.52 -3.45 -1.13
N VAL A 138 -24.38 -3.42 0.19
CA VAL A 138 -23.10 -3.56 0.90
C VAL A 138 -23.11 -4.81 1.78
N ASN A 139 -21.94 -5.35 2.13
CA ASN A 139 -21.84 -6.43 3.11
C ASN A 139 -21.97 -5.87 4.53
N LYS A 140 -23.21 -5.79 5.03
CA LYS A 140 -23.50 -5.20 6.35
C LYS A 140 -22.80 -5.95 7.50
N ALA A 141 -22.70 -7.28 7.42
CA ALA A 141 -22.05 -8.07 8.46
C ALA A 141 -20.55 -7.73 8.54
N ALA A 142 -19.88 -7.65 7.39
CA ALA A 142 -18.46 -7.32 7.33
C ALA A 142 -18.19 -5.86 7.74
N PHE A 143 -19.12 -4.94 7.42
CA PHE A 143 -19.02 -3.52 7.79
C PHE A 143 -18.97 -3.28 9.31
N VAL A 144 -19.52 -4.19 10.14
CA VAL A 144 -19.53 -4.05 11.62
C VAL A 144 -18.12 -3.82 12.18
N ILE A 145 -17.10 -4.45 11.60
CA ILE A 145 -15.71 -4.28 12.04
C ILE A 145 -15.25 -2.83 11.83
N HIS A 146 -15.42 -2.31 10.61
CA HIS A 146 -14.98 -0.97 10.25
C HIS A 146 -15.82 0.10 10.96
N GLU A 147 -17.11 -0.17 11.16
CA GLU A 147 -18.03 0.66 11.93
C GLU A 147 -17.56 0.87 13.37
N ALA A 148 -17.24 -0.22 14.08
CA ALA A 148 -16.77 -0.16 15.46
C ALA A 148 -15.46 0.63 15.58
N VAL A 149 -14.53 0.41 14.65
CA VAL A 149 -13.27 1.15 14.56
C VAL A 149 -13.53 2.64 14.31
N HIS A 150 -14.32 2.99 13.29
CA HIS A 150 -14.60 4.39 12.97
C HIS A 150 -15.37 5.11 14.08
N ARG A 151 -16.24 4.41 14.82
CA ARG A 151 -16.94 4.96 15.99
C ARG A 151 -15.99 5.25 17.14
N ALA A 152 -15.05 4.34 17.41
CA ALA A 152 -14.10 4.49 18.52
C ALA A 152 -12.92 5.41 18.20
N ARG A 153 -12.56 5.55 16.92
CA ARG A 153 -11.37 6.26 16.45
C ARG A 153 -11.75 7.30 15.40
N SER A 154 -12.03 8.52 15.85
CA SER A 154 -12.34 9.66 14.96
C SER A 154 -11.15 10.07 14.08
N ASP A 155 -9.93 9.74 14.48
CA ASP A 155 -8.71 9.95 13.70
C ASP A 155 -8.58 8.98 12.51
N VAL A 156 -9.32 7.87 12.51
CA VAL A 156 -9.33 6.90 11.41
C VAL A 156 -10.25 7.40 10.31
N ILE A 157 -9.64 7.73 9.18
CA ILE A 157 -10.29 8.17 7.94
C ILE A 157 -10.48 7.00 6.98
N CYS A 158 -9.52 6.08 6.91
CA CYS A 158 -9.61 4.90 6.05
C CYS A 158 -9.31 3.63 6.85
N ALA A 159 -10.05 2.57 6.57
CA ALA A 159 -9.78 1.22 7.07
C ALA A 159 -9.76 0.23 5.90
N VAL A 160 -8.85 -0.73 5.96
CA VAL A 160 -8.61 -1.73 4.90
C VAL A 160 -8.59 -3.12 5.52
N HIS A 161 -9.42 -4.02 5.00
CA HIS A 161 -9.43 -5.42 5.40
C HIS A 161 -9.63 -6.31 4.18
N THR A 162 -8.76 -7.31 4.03
CA THR A 162 -8.97 -8.40 3.07
C THR A 162 -8.54 -9.74 3.68
N HIS A 163 -8.89 -10.82 2.99
CA HIS A 163 -8.46 -12.19 3.33
C HIS A 163 -7.22 -12.58 2.52
N SER A 164 -6.26 -11.66 2.41
CA SER A 164 -4.99 -11.86 1.71
C SER A 164 -4.23 -13.08 2.23
N MET A 165 -3.57 -13.79 1.32
CA MET A 165 -3.05 -15.13 1.57
C MET A 165 -2.10 -15.21 2.77
N TYR A 166 -1.11 -14.32 2.84
CA TYR A 166 -0.10 -14.39 3.89
C TYR A 166 -0.62 -13.78 5.20
N GLY A 167 -1.42 -12.73 5.14
CA GLY A 167 -2.08 -12.12 6.29
C GLY A 167 -3.01 -13.11 6.99
N LYS A 168 -3.90 -13.79 6.25
CA LYS A 168 -4.77 -14.82 6.85
C LYS A 168 -3.98 -16.01 7.37
N THR A 169 -2.94 -16.44 6.67
CA THR A 169 -2.09 -17.56 7.10
C THR A 169 -1.36 -17.21 8.40
N PHE A 170 -0.69 -16.05 8.46
CA PHE A 170 0.03 -15.61 9.65
C PHE A 170 -0.91 -15.40 10.84
N SER A 171 -2.14 -14.92 10.59
CA SER A 171 -3.13 -14.70 11.64
C SER A 171 -3.45 -15.95 12.45
N THR A 172 -3.25 -17.15 11.89
CA THR A 172 -3.50 -18.42 12.60
C THR A 172 -2.62 -18.61 13.83
N PHE A 173 -1.46 -17.95 13.90
CA PHE A 173 -0.58 -18.01 15.07
C PHE A 173 -1.09 -17.22 16.27
N GLY A 174 -2.04 -16.28 16.09
CA GLY A 174 -2.57 -15.47 17.20
C GLY A 174 -1.50 -14.64 17.92
N ARG A 175 -0.50 -14.12 17.19
CA ARG A 175 0.59 -13.31 17.76
C ARG A 175 1.02 -12.17 16.84
N LYS A 176 1.76 -11.23 17.41
CA LYS A 176 2.33 -10.07 16.71
C LYS A 176 3.44 -10.46 15.73
N LEU A 177 3.64 -9.62 14.72
CA LEU A 177 4.81 -9.64 13.84
C LEU A 177 6.08 -9.42 14.68
N LEU A 178 7.15 -10.12 14.28
CA LEU A 178 8.47 -9.98 14.87
C LEU A 178 9.29 -8.94 14.08
N PRO A 179 10.18 -8.17 14.72
CA PRO A 179 11.02 -7.18 14.04
C PRO A 179 12.21 -7.87 13.33
N ILE A 180 11.92 -8.67 12.30
CA ILE A 180 12.92 -9.45 11.55
C ILE A 180 13.52 -8.70 10.36
N SER A 181 12.90 -7.57 9.98
CA SER A 181 13.31 -6.72 8.86
C SER A 181 13.04 -5.26 9.17
N GLN A 182 13.71 -4.36 8.44
CA GLN A 182 13.47 -2.92 8.57
C GLN A 182 11.99 -2.56 8.33
N ASP A 183 11.33 -3.23 7.37
CA ASP A 183 9.91 -3.02 7.06
C ASP A 183 9.00 -3.44 8.21
N SER A 184 9.27 -4.60 8.83
CA SER A 184 8.50 -5.08 9.99
C SER A 184 8.58 -4.13 11.19
N CYS A 185 9.66 -3.35 11.32
CA CYS A 185 9.78 -2.32 12.35
C CYS A 185 8.76 -1.18 12.19
N ALA A 186 8.17 -0.97 11.00
CA ALA A 186 7.09 0.02 10.83
C ALA A 186 5.87 -0.29 11.72
N PHE A 187 5.71 -1.55 12.15
CA PHE A 187 4.64 -2.02 13.02
C PHE A 187 5.08 -2.25 14.47
N TYR A 188 6.35 -1.99 14.82
CA TYR A 188 6.86 -2.24 16.16
C TYR A 188 6.07 -1.43 17.20
N ASN A 189 5.41 -2.14 18.13
CA ASN A 189 4.48 -1.57 19.12
C ASN A 189 3.31 -0.72 18.57
N THR A 190 2.98 -0.86 17.28
CA THR A 190 1.88 -0.11 16.64
C THR A 190 0.85 -1.03 15.97
N HIS A 191 0.81 -2.31 16.36
CA HIS A 191 -0.23 -3.25 15.95
C HIS A 191 -0.70 -4.16 17.11
N GLY A 192 -1.97 -4.56 17.02
CA GLY A 192 -2.65 -5.43 17.97
C GLY A 192 -2.86 -6.85 17.44
N VAL A 193 -3.37 -7.71 18.32
CA VAL A 193 -3.90 -9.05 17.97
C VAL A 193 -5.28 -9.17 18.58
N TYR A 194 -6.26 -9.50 17.75
CA TYR A 194 -7.59 -9.88 18.16
C TYR A 194 -7.68 -11.40 18.19
N ASP A 195 -7.81 -11.97 19.39
CA ASP A 195 -7.66 -13.41 19.67
C ASP A 195 -9.00 -14.18 19.67
N ASP A 196 -10.12 -13.48 19.50
CA ASP A 196 -11.47 -14.02 19.72
C ASP A 196 -12.27 -14.13 18.42
N PHE A 197 -11.94 -15.11 17.57
CA PHE A 197 -12.69 -15.34 16.32
C PHE A 197 -14.10 -15.89 16.63
N GLY A 198 -15.09 -15.00 16.68
CA GLY A 198 -16.49 -15.33 16.96
C GLY A 198 -17.26 -15.97 15.79
N GLY A 199 -16.67 -16.01 14.59
CA GLY A 199 -17.31 -16.47 13.36
C GLY A 199 -17.83 -15.32 12.48
N ILE A 200 -18.85 -15.57 11.67
CA ILE A 200 -19.38 -14.60 10.67
C ILE A 200 -20.42 -13.65 11.30
N VAL A 201 -21.02 -14.03 12.44
CA VAL A 201 -22.08 -13.27 13.08
C VAL A 201 -21.47 -12.25 14.03
N TYR A 202 -21.32 -11.02 13.54
CA TYR A 202 -20.83 -9.90 14.33
C TYR A 202 -21.93 -9.31 15.20
N ASP A 203 -21.69 -9.27 16.51
CA ASP A 203 -22.50 -8.51 17.46
C ASP A 203 -21.76 -7.24 17.94
N LYS A 204 -22.46 -6.41 18.73
CA LYS A 204 -21.88 -5.18 19.28
C LYS A 204 -20.74 -5.43 20.27
N GLU A 205 -20.77 -6.57 20.97
CA GLU A 205 -19.74 -6.92 21.95
C GLU A 205 -18.44 -7.30 21.25
N GLU A 206 -18.53 -8.00 20.12
CA GLU A 206 -17.40 -8.31 19.24
C GLU A 206 -16.73 -7.02 18.73
N GLY A 207 -17.53 -6.03 18.30
CA GLY A 207 -17.02 -4.71 17.92
C GLY A 207 -16.21 -4.04 19.04
N GLN A 208 -16.68 -4.12 20.29
CA GLN A 208 -15.96 -3.55 21.43
C GLN A 208 -14.66 -4.31 21.74
N ARG A 209 -14.66 -5.65 21.67
CA ARG A 209 -13.45 -6.45 21.87
C ARG A 209 -12.41 -6.17 20.78
N LEU A 210 -12.85 -5.99 19.54
CA LEU A 210 -11.99 -5.61 18.41
C LEU A 210 -11.36 -4.23 18.60
N VAL A 211 -12.16 -3.25 19.00
CA VAL A 211 -11.67 -1.89 19.33
C VAL A 211 -10.65 -1.94 20.47
N ASN A 212 -10.88 -2.75 21.50
CA ASN A 212 -9.94 -2.91 22.61
C ASN A 212 -8.62 -3.54 22.13
N ALA A 213 -8.67 -4.54 21.25
CA ALA A 213 -7.50 -5.17 20.66
C ALA A 213 -6.72 -4.25 19.71
N MET A 214 -7.43 -3.41 18.94
CA MET A 214 -6.81 -2.34 18.15
C MET A 214 -6.16 -1.31 19.07
N GLY A 215 -6.84 -0.88 20.13
CA GLY A 215 -6.35 0.16 21.02
C GLY A 215 -6.34 1.57 20.39
N PRO A 216 -5.83 2.56 21.12
CA PRO A 216 -6.01 3.98 20.78
C PRO A 216 -5.03 4.51 19.75
N THR A 217 -3.94 3.78 19.45
CA THR A 217 -2.85 4.29 18.59
C THR A 217 -2.36 3.31 17.55
N ASN A 218 -2.76 2.04 17.59
CA ASN A 218 -2.31 1.09 16.58
C ASN A 218 -2.89 1.44 15.22
N LYS A 219 -2.11 1.13 14.19
CA LYS A 219 -2.45 1.28 12.77
C LYS A 219 -2.85 -0.04 12.11
N ALA A 220 -2.69 -1.15 12.83
CA ALA A 220 -2.95 -2.47 12.31
C ALA A 220 -3.42 -3.43 13.39
N LEU A 221 -4.17 -4.45 12.97
CA LEU A 221 -4.71 -5.49 13.82
C LEU A 221 -4.63 -6.82 13.08
N ILE A 222 -4.06 -7.82 13.73
CA ILE A 222 -4.13 -9.21 13.29
C ILE A 222 -5.42 -9.81 13.84
N LEU A 223 -6.30 -10.26 12.95
CA LEU A 223 -7.56 -10.91 13.31
C LEU A 223 -7.31 -12.43 13.27
N LYS A 224 -7.11 -13.05 14.44
CA LYS A 224 -6.71 -14.45 14.52
C LYS A 224 -7.68 -15.34 13.74
N ASN A 225 -7.13 -16.26 12.95
CA ASN A 225 -7.87 -17.17 12.06
C ASN A 225 -8.72 -16.48 10.96
N HIS A 226 -8.53 -15.18 10.71
CA HIS A 226 -9.38 -14.41 9.80
C HIS A 226 -8.55 -13.62 8.76
N GLY A 227 -7.60 -12.79 9.20
CA GLY A 227 -6.87 -11.91 8.30
C GLY A 227 -6.16 -10.77 9.01
N ILE A 228 -5.93 -9.69 8.27
CA ILE A 228 -5.35 -8.45 8.79
C ILE A 228 -6.27 -7.27 8.50
N LEU A 229 -6.22 -6.26 9.35
CA LEU A 229 -6.92 -5.00 9.20
C LEU A 229 -5.94 -3.86 9.45
N THR A 230 -5.95 -2.85 8.60
CA THR A 230 -5.15 -1.63 8.79
C THR A 230 -6.02 -0.39 8.76
N VAL A 231 -5.55 0.66 9.43
CA VAL A 231 -6.23 1.95 9.53
C VAL A 231 -5.26 3.10 9.25
N GLY A 232 -5.80 4.22 8.79
CA GLY A 232 -5.01 5.42 8.50
C GLY A 232 -5.82 6.70 8.64
N LYS A 233 -5.10 7.80 8.86
CA LYS A 233 -5.61 9.18 8.80
C LYS A 233 -5.74 9.66 7.35
N THR A 234 -5.18 8.91 6.39
CA THR A 234 -5.40 9.05 4.95
C THR A 234 -5.71 7.71 4.31
N VAL A 235 -6.31 7.74 3.12
CA VAL A 235 -6.53 6.54 2.30
C VAL A 235 -5.19 5.89 1.94
N ASP A 236 -4.24 6.72 1.54
CA ASP A 236 -2.90 6.34 1.10
C ASP A 236 -2.15 5.54 2.17
N GLU A 237 -2.05 6.06 3.39
CA GLU A 237 -1.31 5.36 4.44
C GLU A 237 -2.01 4.06 4.87
N ALA A 238 -3.35 4.03 4.92
CA ALA A 238 -4.09 2.82 5.31
C ALA A 238 -3.82 1.67 4.32
N ILE A 239 -3.81 1.97 3.01
CA ILE A 239 -3.47 1.01 1.96
C ILE A 239 -2.01 0.60 2.05
N TRP A 240 -1.08 1.55 2.23
CA TRP A 240 0.34 1.23 2.38
C TRP A 240 0.59 0.31 3.58
N TRP A 241 -0.01 0.59 4.73
CA TRP A 241 0.10 -0.28 5.90
C TRP A 241 -0.39 -1.69 5.59
N PHE A 242 -1.47 -1.84 4.82
CA PHE A 242 -1.96 -3.15 4.39
C PHE A 242 -0.92 -3.88 3.51
N VAL A 243 -0.43 -3.20 2.47
CA VAL A 243 0.59 -3.73 1.55
C VAL A 243 1.86 -4.15 2.28
N CYS A 244 2.34 -3.29 3.18
CA CYS A 244 3.55 -3.53 3.96
C CYS A 244 3.35 -4.70 4.94
N MET A 245 2.22 -4.73 5.65
CA MET A 245 1.93 -5.79 6.62
C MET A 245 1.77 -7.16 5.95
N GLU A 246 1.07 -7.24 4.83
CA GLU A 246 0.92 -8.49 4.05
C GLU A 246 2.29 -9.04 3.62
N ARG A 247 3.19 -8.17 3.15
CA ARG A 247 4.57 -8.54 2.80
C ARG A 247 5.41 -8.94 4.01
N CYS A 248 5.20 -8.30 5.16
CA CYS A 248 5.85 -8.68 6.42
C CYS A 248 5.38 -10.07 6.88
N CYS A 249 4.06 -10.36 6.79
CA CYS A 249 3.51 -11.68 7.04
C CYS A 249 4.14 -12.73 6.11
N GLN A 250 4.24 -12.44 4.81
CA GLN A 250 4.90 -13.31 3.84
C GLN A 250 6.36 -13.59 4.22
N SER A 251 7.14 -12.53 4.47
CA SER A 251 8.56 -12.63 4.82
C SER A 251 8.76 -13.45 6.09
N GLN A 252 7.94 -13.22 7.11
CA GLN A 252 8.05 -13.93 8.38
C GLN A 252 7.65 -15.40 8.25
N LEU A 253 6.59 -15.74 7.50
CA LEU A 253 6.23 -17.14 7.23
C LEU A 253 7.36 -17.89 6.53
N LEU A 254 8.02 -17.29 5.55
CA LEU A 254 9.15 -17.88 4.84
C LEU A 254 10.37 -18.07 5.75
N ALA A 255 10.69 -17.07 6.58
CA ALA A 255 11.79 -17.13 7.53
C ALA A 255 11.57 -18.24 8.57
N GLU A 256 10.35 -18.34 9.11
CA GLU A 256 10.00 -19.37 10.08
C GLU A 256 10.01 -20.77 9.47
N ALA A 257 9.53 -20.92 8.23
CA ALA A 257 9.59 -22.20 7.52
C ALA A 257 11.04 -22.65 7.23
N ALA A 258 11.95 -21.72 6.98
CA ALA A 258 13.37 -22.00 6.71
C ALA A 258 14.19 -22.25 7.99
N SER A 259 13.66 -21.90 9.16
CA SER A 259 14.32 -22.05 10.46
C SER A 259 13.93 -23.39 11.11
N PRO A 260 14.87 -24.27 11.48
CA PRO A 260 14.56 -25.51 12.21
C PRO A 260 13.80 -25.28 13.53
N ASP A 261 14.03 -24.13 14.17
CA ASP A 261 13.39 -23.71 15.42
C ASP A 261 12.20 -22.76 15.17
N GLY A 262 11.73 -22.64 13.93
CA GLY A 262 10.67 -21.72 13.53
C GLY A 262 11.00 -20.29 13.94
N TYR A 263 10.02 -19.58 14.51
CA TYR A 263 10.18 -18.21 14.98
C TYR A 263 11.26 -18.02 16.06
N LYS A 264 11.60 -19.07 16.82
CA LYS A 264 12.59 -18.99 17.91
C LYS A 264 14.03 -18.94 17.39
N GLY A 265 14.27 -19.43 16.17
CA GLY A 265 15.58 -19.41 15.54
C GLY A 265 15.88 -18.11 14.76
N LEU A 266 14.95 -17.16 14.73
CA LEU A 266 15.13 -15.92 13.98
C LEU A 266 16.00 -14.91 14.75
N SER A 267 16.91 -14.26 14.02
CA SER A 267 17.66 -13.13 14.55
C SER A 267 16.82 -11.86 14.48
N LEU A 268 16.43 -11.35 15.63
CA LEU A 268 15.57 -10.16 15.73
C LEU A 268 16.39 -8.88 15.74
N ILE A 269 15.86 -7.83 15.13
CA ILE A 269 16.35 -6.46 15.35
C ILE A 269 16.05 -6.12 16.82
N SER A 270 17.06 -5.63 17.53
CA SER A 270 16.91 -5.24 18.94
C SER A 270 15.81 -4.18 19.13
N ASP A 271 15.09 -4.25 20.23
CA ASP A 271 13.99 -3.34 20.58
C ASP A 271 14.34 -1.86 20.39
N GLN A 272 15.54 -1.44 20.79
CA GLN A 272 16.00 -0.05 20.64
C GLN A 272 16.06 0.38 19.16
N VAL A 273 16.67 -0.45 18.31
CA VAL A 273 16.78 -0.18 16.87
C VAL A 273 15.42 -0.29 16.20
N ALA A 274 14.59 -1.25 16.59
CA ALA A 274 13.24 -1.39 16.08
C ALA A 274 12.39 -0.16 16.40
N GLU A 275 12.46 0.38 17.63
CA GLU A 275 11.75 1.59 18.01
C GLU A 275 12.24 2.84 17.25
N GLN A 276 13.56 3.01 17.10
CA GLN A 276 14.13 4.10 16.31
C GLN A 276 13.70 4.03 14.84
N THR A 277 13.67 2.82 14.29
CA THR A 277 13.24 2.57 12.91
C THR A 277 11.74 2.85 12.74
N ALA A 278 10.92 2.44 13.71
CA ALA A 278 9.48 2.69 13.74
C ALA A 278 9.15 4.18 13.72
N LYS A 279 9.95 5.03 14.38
CA LYS A 279 9.77 6.50 14.37
C LYS A 279 9.93 7.11 12.98
N VAL A 280 10.69 6.47 12.09
CA VAL A 280 10.92 6.93 10.72
C VAL A 280 9.93 6.28 9.75
N LEU A 281 9.81 4.96 9.80
CA LEU A 281 9.02 4.19 8.82
C LEU A 281 7.55 4.03 9.19
N GLY A 282 7.24 4.09 10.48
CA GLY A 282 5.89 4.00 11.01
C GLY A 282 5.16 5.35 11.09
N ASP A 283 5.73 6.45 10.60
CA ASP A 283 5.05 7.75 10.58
C ASP A 283 4.01 7.85 9.45
N SER A 284 2.96 8.66 9.66
CA SER A 284 1.88 8.86 8.69
C SER A 284 2.35 9.53 7.39
N LEU A 285 3.31 10.46 7.44
CA LEU A 285 3.86 11.07 6.23
C LEU A 285 4.64 10.04 5.41
N THR A 286 5.42 9.18 6.08
CA THR A 286 6.12 8.07 5.40
C THR A 286 5.11 7.12 4.77
N GLY A 287 4.05 6.74 5.48
CA GLY A 287 3.01 5.87 4.91
C GLY A 287 2.32 6.48 3.69
N TYR A 288 1.99 7.77 3.74
CA TYR A 288 1.46 8.51 2.59
C TYR A 288 2.44 8.51 1.41
N ALA A 289 3.72 8.79 1.67
CA ALA A 289 4.76 8.86 0.64
C ALA A 289 5.00 7.51 -0.05
N MET A 290 5.02 6.41 0.73
CA MET A 290 5.28 5.06 0.21
C MET A 290 4.17 4.53 -0.71
N PHE A 291 2.94 5.04 -0.54
CA PHE A 291 1.85 4.69 -1.44
C PHE A 291 1.93 5.39 -2.82
N GLN A 292 2.52 6.58 -2.91
CA GLN A 292 2.44 7.39 -4.13
C GLN A 292 2.97 6.68 -5.40
N PRO A 293 4.12 5.99 -5.39
CA PRO A 293 4.59 5.28 -6.58
C PRO A 293 3.63 4.16 -7.02
N MET A 294 2.95 3.51 -6.07
CA MET A 294 1.96 2.46 -6.38
C MET A 294 0.68 3.07 -6.95
N TYR A 295 0.26 4.21 -6.41
CA TYR A 295 -0.86 4.98 -6.93
C TYR A 295 -0.58 5.44 -8.37
N GLU A 296 0.58 6.04 -8.64
CA GLU A 296 0.98 6.47 -9.98
C GLU A 296 1.03 5.30 -10.98
N MET A 297 1.55 4.15 -10.56
CA MET A 297 1.54 2.93 -11.36
C MET A 297 0.10 2.50 -11.70
N ILE A 298 -0.76 2.35 -10.70
CA ILE A 298 -2.08 1.75 -10.91
C ILE A 298 -3.01 2.66 -11.72
N ILE A 299 -2.96 3.98 -11.53
CA ILE A 299 -3.79 4.92 -12.32
C ILE A 299 -3.31 5.03 -13.77
N LYS A 300 -2.03 4.77 -14.03
CA LYS A 300 -1.48 4.71 -15.40
C LYS A 300 -1.91 3.44 -16.11
N GLU A 301 -1.96 2.32 -15.40
CA GLU A 301 -2.38 1.03 -15.95
C GLU A 301 -3.90 0.90 -16.09
N GLN A 302 -4.66 1.44 -15.13
CA GLN A 302 -6.12 1.29 -15.00
C GLN A 302 -6.79 2.64 -14.72
N PRO A 303 -6.74 3.60 -15.67
CA PRO A 303 -7.25 4.95 -15.44
C PRO A 303 -8.77 5.01 -15.21
N ASP A 304 -9.51 4.00 -15.67
CA ASP A 304 -10.97 3.91 -15.52
C ASP A 304 -11.42 3.81 -14.05
N CYS A 305 -10.52 3.45 -13.12
CA CYS A 305 -10.85 3.44 -11.69
C CYS A 305 -11.15 4.83 -11.12
N LEU A 306 -10.73 5.89 -11.80
CA LEU A 306 -10.93 7.28 -11.38
C LEU A 306 -12.32 7.84 -11.74
N GLU A 307 -13.07 7.14 -12.58
CA GLU A 307 -14.43 7.52 -13.03
C GLU A 307 -15.48 7.45 -11.91
#